data_AF-A0A259CV72-F1
#
_entry.id   AF-A0A259CV72-F1
#
_cell.length_a   1.000
_cell.length_b   1.000
_cell.length_c   1.000
_cell.angle_alpha   90.00
_cell.angle_beta   90.00
_cell.angle_gamma   90.00
#
_symmetry.space_group_name_H-M   'P 1'
#
loop_
_entity.id
_entity.type
_entity.pdbx_description
1 polymer ?
#
loop_
_entity_poly.entity_id
_entity_poly.type
_entity_poly.pdbx_seq_one_letter_code
_entity_poly.pdbx_strand_id
1 'polypeptide(L)'
;MQEMFKTTKLTTKRNQHIIAFEGDSITNEIIAKGEYDSNTLAFISDVLTLIKPNVSLDIGANIGNHSLVIAGVTKRLLSFEPIPFLYEVLASNLKLNGLKHATAINVGLSDTSTNAEIFVDHSGNLGSSSISER
;
A
#
# COMPACT_ATOMS: atom_id res chain seq x y z
N MET A 1 17.53 14.09 -1.58
CA MET A 1 17.40 12.68 -2.00
C MET A 1 15.93 12.44 -2.38
N GLN A 2 15.45 13.13 -3.42
CA GLN A 2 14.00 13.24 -3.73
C GLN A 2 13.71 13.12 -5.24
N GLU A 3 14.70 12.73 -6.06
CA GLU A 3 14.66 12.84 -7.53
C GLU A 3 14.52 11.51 -8.30
N MET A 4 14.31 10.36 -7.63
CA MET A 4 14.41 9.07 -8.34
C MET A 4 13.10 8.51 -8.94
N PHE A 5 11.92 8.88 -8.44
CA PHE A 5 10.67 8.29 -8.94
C PHE A 5 9.62 9.36 -9.24
N LYS A 6 9.18 9.42 -10.50
CA LYS A 6 8.02 10.23 -10.89
C LYS A 6 6.75 9.54 -10.42
N THR A 7 5.82 10.30 -9.87
CA THR A 7 4.52 9.80 -9.43
C THR A 7 3.41 10.31 -10.32
N THR A 8 2.41 9.48 -10.55
CA THR A 8 1.15 9.85 -11.20
C THR A 8 -0.02 9.62 -10.25
N LYS A 9 -1.11 10.37 -10.46
CA LYS A 9 -2.36 10.20 -9.72
C LYS A 9 -3.38 9.51 -10.63
N LEU A 10 -3.91 8.40 -10.15
CA LEU A 10 -4.92 7.59 -10.83
C LEU A 10 -6.21 7.53 -10.00
N THR A 11 -7.30 7.16 -10.66
CA THR A 11 -8.56 6.79 -10.00
C THR A 11 -8.84 5.33 -10.36
N THR A 12 -8.98 4.48 -9.35
CA THR A 12 -9.29 3.05 -9.55
C THR A 12 -10.75 2.87 -9.96
N LYS A 13 -11.10 1.70 -10.50
CA LYS A 13 -12.50 1.34 -10.81
C LYS A 13 -13.39 1.24 -9.55
N ARG A 14 -12.79 1.24 -8.36
CA ARG A 14 -13.46 1.33 -7.06
C ARG A 14 -13.65 2.78 -6.59
N ASN A 15 -13.40 3.76 -7.46
CA ASN A 15 -13.47 5.19 -7.18
C ASN A 15 -12.53 5.64 -6.04
N GLN A 16 -11.39 4.96 -5.89
CA GLN A 16 -10.35 5.38 -4.96
C GLN A 16 -9.29 6.16 -5.72
N HIS A 17 -8.74 7.20 -5.10
CA HIS A 17 -7.63 7.93 -5.68
C HIS A 17 -6.30 7.36 -5.19
N ILE A 18 -5.37 7.10 -6.10
CA ILE A 18 -4.08 6.50 -5.75
C ILE A 18 -2.95 7.25 -6.47
N ILE A 19 -1.99 7.72 -5.69
CA ILE A 19 -0.68 8.18 -6.14
C ILE A 19 0.18 6.92 -6.25
N ALA A 20 0.78 6.72 -7.42
CA ALA A 20 1.61 5.55 -7.72
C ALA A 20 2.82 5.97 -8.57
N PHE A 21 3.82 5.11 -8.70
CA PHE A 21 5.07 5.43 -9.41
C PHE A 21 4.95 5.14 -10.90
N GLU A 22 5.34 6.09 -11.75
CA GLU A 22 5.35 5.90 -13.20
C GLU A 22 6.27 4.74 -13.59
N GLY A 23 5.80 3.87 -14.50
CA GLY A 23 6.54 2.71 -14.98
C GLY A 23 6.51 1.49 -14.06
N ASP A 24 6.03 1.62 -12.81
CA ASP A 24 5.88 0.50 -11.89
C ASP A 24 4.76 -0.47 -12.34
N SER A 25 4.97 -1.77 -12.07
CA SER A 25 4.03 -2.84 -12.44
C SER A 25 2.61 -2.64 -11.89
N ILE A 26 2.46 -2.16 -10.65
CA ILE A 26 1.16 -1.89 -10.02
C ILE A 26 0.46 -0.75 -10.79
N THR A 27 1.20 0.33 -11.06
CA THR A 27 0.70 1.49 -11.81
C THR A 27 0.23 1.09 -13.20
N ASN A 28 1.04 0.31 -13.93
CA ASN A 28 0.71 -0.15 -15.28
C ASN A 28 -0.55 -1.02 -15.29
N GLU A 29 -0.73 -1.89 -14.28
CA GLU A 29 -1.93 -2.70 -14.17
C GLU A 29 -3.17 -1.88 -13.82
N ILE A 30 -3.07 -0.89 -12.92
CA ILE A 30 -4.18 0.03 -12.62
C ILE A 30 -4.59 0.81 -13.88
N ILE A 31 -3.63 1.30 -14.67
CA ILE A 31 -3.93 1.98 -15.94
C ILE A 31 -4.65 1.04 -16.92
N ALA A 32 -4.18 -0.20 -17.06
CA ALA A 32 -4.70 -1.14 -18.04
C ALA A 32 -6.07 -1.74 -17.65
N LYS A 33 -6.28 -2.02 -16.36
CA LYS A 33 -7.43 -2.80 -15.86
C LYS A 33 -8.32 -2.04 -14.88
N GLY A 34 -7.93 -0.83 -14.48
CA GLY A 34 -8.62 0.00 -13.49
C GLY A 34 -8.32 -0.35 -12.04
N GLU A 35 -7.62 -1.45 -11.74
CA GLU A 35 -7.15 -1.81 -10.40
C GLU A 35 -6.03 -2.86 -10.49
N TYR A 36 -5.21 -2.97 -9.44
CA TYR A 36 -4.22 -4.02 -9.27
C TYR A 36 -4.75 -5.11 -8.33
N ASP A 37 -4.45 -6.38 -8.62
CA ASP A 37 -4.79 -7.53 -7.77
C ASP A 37 -6.30 -7.68 -7.46
N SER A 38 -7.12 -7.52 -8.51
CA SER A 38 -8.59 -7.52 -8.47
C SER A 38 -9.23 -8.60 -7.60
N ASN A 39 -8.76 -9.85 -7.74
CA ASN A 39 -9.35 -11.00 -7.08
C ASN A 39 -9.10 -10.96 -5.57
N THR A 40 -7.88 -10.60 -5.16
CA THR A 40 -7.53 -10.45 -3.75
C THR A 40 -8.27 -9.27 -3.12
N LEU A 41 -8.37 -8.14 -3.84
CA LEU A 41 -9.16 -6.99 -3.36
C LEU A 41 -10.63 -7.34 -3.14
N ALA A 42 -11.24 -8.12 -4.05
CA ALA A 42 -12.60 -8.61 -3.88
C ALA A 42 -12.72 -9.53 -2.67
N PHE A 43 -11.82 -10.52 -2.56
CA PHE A 43 -11.80 -11.47 -1.43
C PHE A 43 -11.66 -10.76 -0.08
N ILE A 44 -10.74 -9.80 0.04
CA ILE A 44 -10.56 -8.99 1.25
C ILE A 44 -11.85 -8.25 1.60
N SER A 45 -12.47 -7.58 0.62
CA SER A 45 -13.73 -6.86 0.82
C SER A 45 -14.84 -7.79 1.34
N ASP A 46 -14.98 -8.97 0.74
CA ASP A 46 -16.01 -9.95 1.10
C ASP A 46 -15.80 -10.49 2.53
N VAL A 47 -14.57 -10.90 2.86
CA VAL A 47 -14.23 -11.42 4.19
C VAL A 47 -14.41 -10.35 5.26
N LEU A 48 -13.92 -9.13 5.04
CA LEU A 48 -14.04 -8.05 6.01
C LEU A 48 -15.50 -7.63 6.24
N THR A 49 -16.33 -7.68 5.19
CA THR A 49 -17.76 -7.37 5.28
C THR A 49 -18.50 -8.41 6.13
N LEU A 50 -18.07 -9.68 6.07
CA LEU A 50 -18.63 -10.76 6.87
C LEU A 50 -18.22 -10.64 8.35
N ILE A 51 -16.92 -10.49 8.63
CA ILE A 51 -16.40 -10.54 10.01
C ILE A 51 -16.50 -9.20 10.75
N LYS A 52 -16.59 -8.07 10.02
CA LYS A 52 -16.74 -6.70 10.55
C LYS A 52 -15.75 -6.36 11.67
N PRO A 53 -14.43 -6.41 11.40
CA PRO A 53 -13.45 -6.21 12.46
C PRO A 53 -13.45 -4.76 12.94
N ASN A 54 -13.16 -4.56 14.23
CA ASN A 54 -12.97 -3.22 14.79
C ASN A 54 -11.63 -2.62 14.37
N VAL A 55 -10.59 -3.44 14.23
CA VAL A 55 -9.24 -3.02 13.86
C VAL A 55 -8.67 -4.00 12.84
N SER A 56 -8.06 -3.48 11.79
CA SER A 56 -7.29 -4.24 10.80
C SER A 56 -5.86 -3.74 10.74
N LEU A 57 -4.93 -4.65 10.49
CA LEU A 57 -3.52 -4.35 10.27
C LEU A 57 -3.17 -4.73 8.83
N ASP A 58 -2.52 -3.84 8.10
CA ASP A 58 -1.97 -4.09 6.75
C ASP A 58 -0.45 -4.02 6.83
N ILE A 59 0.23 -5.15 6.61
CA ILE A 59 1.68 -5.29 6.87
C ILE A 59 2.42 -5.39 5.54
N GLY A 60 3.35 -4.46 5.28
CA GLY A 60 3.95 -4.31 3.95
C GLY A 60 2.98 -3.61 3.00
N ALA A 61 2.37 -2.52 3.48
CA ALA A 61 1.28 -1.83 2.81
C ALA A 61 1.69 -1.17 1.48
N ASN A 62 2.99 -1.01 1.20
CA ASN A 62 3.52 -0.42 -0.03
C ASN A 62 2.85 0.94 -0.31
N ILE A 63 2.34 1.22 -1.52
CA ILE A 63 1.60 2.44 -1.85
C ILE A 63 0.14 2.46 -1.33
N GLY A 64 -0.31 1.40 -0.66
CA GLY A 64 -1.63 1.34 -0.02
C GLY A 64 -2.78 0.79 -0.87
N ASN A 65 -2.50 0.04 -1.95
CA ASN A 65 -3.54 -0.58 -2.79
C ASN A 65 -4.56 -1.39 -1.95
N HIS A 66 -4.07 -2.30 -1.10
CA HIS A 66 -4.92 -3.12 -0.23
C HIS A 66 -5.46 -2.31 0.96
N SER A 67 -4.64 -1.43 1.55
CA SER A 67 -5.04 -0.49 2.62
C SER A 67 -6.31 0.29 2.28
N LEU A 68 -6.45 0.81 1.05
CA LEU A 68 -7.64 1.58 0.64
C LEU A 68 -8.92 0.73 0.64
N VAL A 69 -8.83 -0.55 0.30
CA VAL A 69 -9.98 -1.48 0.34
C VAL A 69 -10.30 -1.86 1.78
N ILE A 70 -9.29 -2.19 2.58
CA ILE A 70 -9.47 -2.55 3.99
C ILE A 70 -10.14 -1.40 4.76
N ALA A 71 -9.68 -0.16 4.54
CA ALA A 71 -10.20 1.03 5.18
C ALA A 71 -11.68 1.32 4.88
N GLY A 72 -12.20 0.82 3.75
CA GLY A 72 -13.61 0.97 3.38
C GLY A 72 -14.57 0.14 4.24
N VAL A 73 -14.06 -0.84 5.00
CA VAL A 73 -14.88 -1.79 5.76
C VAL A 73 -14.56 -1.78 7.27
N THR A 74 -13.28 -1.65 7.63
CA THR A 74 -12.86 -1.68 9.05
C THR A 74 -13.15 -0.36 9.77
N LYS A 75 -13.32 -0.40 11.10
CA LYS A 75 -13.47 0.84 11.90
C LYS A 75 -12.16 1.57 12.14
N ARG A 76 -11.03 0.86 12.14
CA ARG A 76 -9.68 1.43 12.32
C ARG A 76 -8.66 0.60 11.55
N LEU A 77 -7.76 1.27 10.84
CA LEU A 77 -6.68 0.64 10.07
C LEU A 77 -5.32 1.12 10.54
N LEU A 78 -4.38 0.19 10.73
CA LEU A 78 -2.96 0.46 10.90
C LEU A 78 -2.19 -0.17 9.74
N SER A 79 -1.59 0.66 8.89
CA SER A 79 -0.84 0.22 7.71
C SER A 79 0.65 0.44 7.91
N PHE A 80 1.44 -0.62 7.79
CA PHE A 80 2.86 -0.64 8.08
C PHE A 80 3.65 -0.74 6.78
N GLU A 81 4.56 0.21 6.54
CA GLU A 81 5.46 0.20 5.38
C GLU A 81 6.85 0.67 5.81
N PRO A 82 7.87 -0.21 5.81
CA PRO A 82 9.21 0.14 6.27
C PRO A 82 9.96 1.09 5.32
N ILE A 83 9.69 1.07 4.02
CA ILE A 83 10.45 1.85 3.04
C ILE A 83 9.96 3.31 3.03
N PRO A 84 10.81 4.31 3.41
CA PRO A 84 10.34 5.68 3.67
C PRO A 84 9.57 6.33 2.51
N PHE A 85 10.03 6.19 1.28
CA PHE A 85 9.36 6.82 0.13
C PHE A 85 8.04 6.12 -0.24
N LEU A 86 7.92 4.80 -0.01
CA LEU A 86 6.64 4.08 -0.17
C LEU A 86 5.67 4.51 0.94
N TYR A 87 6.17 4.63 2.17
CA TYR A 87 5.40 5.12 3.31
C TYR A 87 4.85 6.54 3.08
N GLU A 88 5.64 7.45 2.49
CA GLU A 88 5.16 8.81 2.17
C GLU A 88 4.00 8.78 1.16
N VAL A 89 4.07 7.89 0.16
CA VAL A 89 2.99 7.67 -0.81
C VAL A 89 1.77 7.04 -0.15
N LEU A 90 1.96 6.01 0.69
CA LEU A 90 0.89 5.40 1.50
C LEU A 90 0.14 6.44 2.33
N ALA A 91 0.87 7.25 3.11
CA ALA A 91 0.29 8.28 3.96
C ALA A 91 -0.49 9.31 3.12
N SER A 92 0.06 9.69 1.96
CA SER A 92 -0.60 10.59 1.02
C SER A 92 -1.88 9.98 0.45
N ASN A 93 -1.89 8.69 0.11
CA ASN A 93 -3.04 7.97 -0.41
C ASN A 93 -4.16 7.82 0.63
N LEU A 94 -3.82 7.50 1.87
CA LEU A 94 -4.80 7.47 2.97
C LEU A 94 -5.45 8.85 3.16
N LYS A 95 -4.64 9.91 3.18
CA LYS A 95 -5.11 11.29 3.31
C LYS A 95 -5.99 11.72 2.13
N LEU A 96 -5.58 11.39 0.90
CA LEU A 96 -6.26 11.76 -0.33
C LEU A 96 -7.68 11.18 -0.41
N ASN A 97 -7.91 10.02 0.19
CA ASN A 97 -9.23 9.38 0.28
C ASN A 97 -10.01 9.75 1.55
N GLY A 98 -9.52 10.72 2.35
CA GLY A 98 -10.21 11.19 3.55
C GLY A 98 -10.28 10.18 4.70
N LEU A 99 -9.39 9.18 4.72
CA LEU A 99 -9.42 8.04 5.64
C LEU A 99 -8.82 8.40 7.02
N LYS A 100 -9.54 9.22 7.80
CA LYS A 100 -9.07 9.71 9.12
C LYS A 100 -8.89 8.60 10.17
N HIS A 101 -9.52 7.45 9.97
CA HIS A 101 -9.43 6.27 10.84
C HIS A 101 -8.31 5.30 10.43
N ALA A 102 -7.58 5.60 9.36
CA ALA A 102 -6.42 4.85 8.92
C ALA A 102 -5.12 5.59 9.29
N THR A 103 -4.10 4.85 9.72
CA THR A 103 -2.80 5.40 10.11
C THR A 103 -1.70 4.64 9.39
N ALA A 104 -0.86 5.36 8.65
CA ALA A 104 0.39 4.82 8.11
C ALA A 104 1.48 4.84 9.19
N ILE A 105 2.30 3.80 9.26
CA ILE A 105 3.37 3.64 10.25
C ILE A 105 4.64 3.21 9.50
N ASN A 106 5.72 4.00 9.61
CA ASN A 106 6.97 3.74 8.91
C ASN A 106 7.87 2.77 9.69
N VAL A 107 7.42 1.52 9.84
CA VAL A 107 8.21 0.45 10.47
C VAL A 107 7.92 -0.89 9.80
N GLY A 108 8.90 -1.78 9.79
CA GLY A 108 8.70 -3.20 9.49
C GLY A 108 8.28 -3.97 10.74
N LEU A 109 7.50 -5.04 10.59
CA LEU A 109 7.13 -5.91 11.70
C LEU A 109 8.01 -7.16 11.74
N SER A 110 8.51 -7.49 12.94
CA SER A 110 9.29 -8.68 13.25
C SER A 110 8.92 -9.14 14.67
N ASP A 111 9.29 -10.38 15.00
CA ASP A 111 9.29 -10.93 16.35
C ASP A 111 10.33 -10.28 17.28
N THR A 112 11.29 -9.53 16.74
CA THR A 112 12.31 -8.80 17.51
C THR A 112 12.40 -7.32 17.09
N SER A 113 12.84 -6.48 18.02
CA SER A 113 13.13 -5.07 17.73
C SER A 113 14.56 -4.94 17.23
N THR A 114 14.72 -4.60 15.94
CA THR A 114 16.02 -4.40 15.31
C THR A 114 15.94 -3.36 14.20
N ASN A 115 17.10 -2.85 13.77
CA ASN A 115 17.25 -2.15 12.51
C ASN A 115 17.80 -3.14 11.48
N ALA A 116 17.27 -3.11 10.26
CA ALA A 116 17.72 -3.93 9.15
C ALA A 116 17.83 -3.08 7.89
N GLU A 117 18.77 -3.42 7.01
CA GLU A 117 18.83 -2.86 5.68
C GLU A 117 17.83 -3.59 4.77
N ILE A 118 17.14 -2.82 3.93
CA ILE A 118 16.21 -3.34 2.94
C ILE A 118 16.80 -3.05 1.56
N PHE A 119 16.97 -4.10 0.77
CA PHE A 119 17.35 -4.01 -0.63
C PHE A 119 16.09 -3.70 -1.44
N VAL A 120 16.08 -2.54 -2.09
CA VAL A 120 14.98 -2.08 -2.93
C VAL A 120 15.34 -2.33 -4.39
N ASP A 121 14.48 -3.07 -5.08
CA ASP A 121 14.63 -3.27 -6.53
C ASP A 121 14.22 -1.99 -7.28
N HIS A 122 15.20 -1.37 -7.92
CA HIS A 122 15.00 -0.15 -8.72
C HIS A 122 14.68 -0.43 -10.19
N SER A 123 14.57 -1.70 -10.61
CA SER A 123 14.35 -2.09 -12.00
C SER A 123 12.89 -2.02 -12.48
N GLY A 124 11.96 -1.59 -11.60
CA GLY A 124 10.55 -1.34 -11.95
C GLY A 124 9.52 -2.19 -11.21
N ASN A 125 9.94 -3.04 -10.28
CA ASN A 125 9.05 -3.72 -9.33
C ASN A 125 9.45 -3.38 -7.90
N LEU A 126 8.93 -2.27 -7.38
CA LEU A 126 9.22 -1.81 -6.03
C LEU A 126 8.70 -2.78 -4.95
N GLY A 127 7.76 -3.66 -5.30
CA GLY A 127 7.23 -4.72 -4.43
C GLY A 127 8.20 -5.89 -4.18
N SER A 128 9.31 -5.98 -4.89
CA SER A 128 10.30 -7.06 -4.75
C SER A 128 11.34 -6.81 -3.64
N SER A 129 11.15 -5.82 -2.78
CA SER A 129 12.12 -5.44 -1.77
C SER A 129 12.32 -6.55 -0.71
N SER A 130 13.56 -6.72 -0.22
CA SER A 130 13.95 -7.84 0.65
C SER A 130 14.95 -7.43 1.73
N ILE A 131 14.92 -8.12 2.87
CA ILE A 131 15.93 -7.97 3.96
C ILE A 131 17.18 -8.83 3.70
N SER A 132 17.11 -9.79 2.77
CA SER A 132 18.26 -10.55 2.31
C SER A 132 18.61 -10.18 0.87
N GLU A 133 19.90 -10.07 0.53
CA GLU A 133 20.33 -10.11 -0.87
C GLU A 133 19.75 -11.37 -1.52
N ARG A 134 19.09 -11.21 -2.67
CA ARG A 134 18.57 -12.32 -3.47
C ARG A 134 19.24 -12.30 -4.83
#